data_AF-A0A956ITZ8-F1
#
_entry.id   AF-A0A956ITZ8-F1
#
_cell.length_a   1.000
_cell.length_b   1.000
_cell.length_c   1.000
_cell.angle_alpha   90.00
_cell.angle_beta   90.00
_cell.angle_gamma   90.00
#
_symmetry.space_group_name_H-M   'P 1'
#
loop_
_entity.id
_entity.type
_entity.pdbx_description
1 polymer ?
#
loop_
_entity_poly.entity_id
_entity_poly.type
_entity_poly.pdbx_seq_one_letter_code
_entity_poly.pdbx_strand_id
1 'polypeptide(L)'
;MARLTLDQYARVNLALTLARLPPDSVFATERISVEEWEALKAPIERRLMEADVDDPFQDEYSAASEAALAHFERPLPPIDADAGAWFAFLKAYGASSDPPQVLRQLGLLEIDLMNLNRRWAEKLPTLEPAERSRAVGADAALPDIHAEPIVYPEASDPIGPLARLQPVTSEPAPAEPVPVFAALPTGEDE
;
A
#
# COMPACT_ATOMS: atom_id res chain seq x y z
N MET A 1 -7.54 -18.04 -18.02
CA MET A 1 -7.96 -16.87 -17.23
C MET A 1 -7.13 -16.86 -15.98
N ALA A 2 -6.14 -15.96 -15.92
CA ALA A 2 -5.38 -15.69 -14.69
C ALA A 2 -6.35 -15.18 -13.61
N ARG A 3 -6.15 -15.58 -12.36
CA ARG A 3 -7.00 -15.17 -11.23
C ARG A 3 -6.10 -14.73 -10.09
N LEU A 4 -6.00 -13.42 -9.90
CA LEU A 4 -5.37 -12.79 -8.74
C LEU A 4 -6.48 -12.40 -7.76
N THR A 5 -6.31 -12.68 -6.48
CA THR A 5 -7.20 -12.12 -5.44
C THR A 5 -6.75 -10.71 -5.06
N LEU A 6 -7.63 -9.91 -4.44
CA LEU A 6 -7.24 -8.59 -3.90
C LEU A 6 -6.13 -8.71 -2.85
N ASP A 7 -6.14 -9.77 -2.04
CA ASP A 7 -5.06 -10.02 -1.06
C ASP A 7 -3.70 -10.26 -1.73
N GLN A 8 -3.68 -11.05 -2.81
CA GLN A 8 -2.47 -11.27 -3.58
C GLN A 8 -2.00 -9.97 -4.23
N TYR A 9 -2.93 -9.21 -4.82
CA TYR A 9 -2.62 -7.89 -5.39
C TYR A 9 -2.01 -6.95 -4.35
N ALA A 10 -2.64 -6.84 -3.17
CA ALA A 10 -2.17 -6.00 -2.08
C ALA A 10 -0.78 -6.41 -1.60
N ARG A 11 -0.54 -7.71 -1.38
CA ARG A 11 0.77 -8.23 -0.96
C ARG A 11 1.86 -7.96 -2.00
N VAL A 12 1.62 -8.27 -3.27
CA VAL A 12 2.58 -8.01 -4.35
C VAL A 12 2.85 -6.51 -4.46
N ASN A 13 1.80 -5.68 -4.46
CA ASN A 13 1.93 -4.24 -4.56
C ASN A 13 2.77 -3.65 -3.41
N LEU A 14 2.46 -4.02 -2.16
CA LEU A 14 3.21 -3.60 -0.96
C LEU A 14 4.67 -4.08 -1.00
N ALA A 15 4.90 -5.31 -1.43
CA ALA A 15 6.24 -5.88 -1.53
C ALA A 15 7.13 -5.13 -2.52
N LEU A 16 6.58 -4.80 -3.69
CA LEU A 16 7.32 -4.12 -4.75
C LEU A 16 7.51 -2.63 -4.43
N THR A 17 6.50 -1.97 -3.87
CA THR A 17 6.52 -0.50 -3.68
C THR A 17 7.12 -0.08 -2.35
N LEU A 18 6.67 -0.67 -1.24
CA LEU A 18 7.07 -0.23 0.11
C LEU A 18 8.18 -1.09 0.72
N ALA A 19 8.13 -2.41 0.54
CA ALA A 19 9.19 -3.31 1.01
C ALA A 19 10.40 -3.35 0.06
N ARG A 20 10.23 -2.86 -1.18
CA ARG A 20 11.27 -2.78 -2.23
C ARG A 20 11.97 -4.12 -2.49
N LEU A 21 11.18 -5.20 -2.45
CA LEU A 21 11.68 -6.55 -2.67
C LEU A 21 11.89 -6.84 -4.17
N PRO A 22 12.84 -7.71 -4.54
CA PRO A 22 13.11 -8.04 -5.94
C PRO A 22 11.86 -8.65 -6.61
N PRO A 23 11.41 -8.14 -7.78
CA PRO A 23 10.18 -8.62 -8.42
C PRO A 23 10.15 -10.13 -8.65
N ASP A 24 11.24 -10.71 -9.13
CA ASP A 24 11.33 -12.16 -9.39
C ASP A 24 11.05 -13.00 -8.14
N SER A 25 11.50 -12.54 -6.97
CA SER A 25 11.27 -13.23 -5.69
C SER A 25 9.82 -13.13 -5.23
N VAL A 26 9.19 -11.96 -5.43
CA VAL A 26 7.78 -11.71 -5.10
C VAL A 26 6.87 -12.58 -5.96
N PHE A 27 7.09 -12.56 -7.28
CA PHE A 27 6.30 -13.31 -8.25
C PHE A 27 6.45 -14.82 -8.09
N ALA A 28 7.67 -15.30 -7.80
CA ALA A 28 7.90 -16.72 -7.51
C ALA A 28 7.13 -17.17 -6.26
N THR A 29 7.15 -16.38 -5.18
CA THR A 29 6.45 -16.73 -3.94
C THR A 29 4.92 -16.74 -4.13
N GLU A 30 4.37 -15.72 -4.78
CA GLU A 30 2.91 -15.64 -5.00
C GLU A 30 2.42 -16.52 -6.17
N ARG A 31 3.34 -17.18 -6.88
CA ARG A 31 3.05 -18.04 -8.04
C ARG A 31 2.29 -17.30 -9.14
N ILE A 32 2.72 -16.07 -9.43
CA ILE A 32 2.13 -15.20 -10.46
C ILE A 32 3.18 -14.98 -11.54
N SER A 33 2.79 -15.05 -12.83
CA SER A 33 3.69 -14.66 -13.92
C SER A 33 3.75 -13.13 -14.09
N VAL A 34 4.83 -12.61 -14.66
CA VAL A 34 4.94 -11.17 -14.96
C VAL A 34 3.80 -10.74 -15.88
N GLU A 35 3.45 -11.55 -16.87
CA GLU A 35 2.35 -11.28 -17.80
C GLU A 35 0.99 -11.24 -17.08
N GLU A 36 0.76 -12.12 -16.10
CA GLU A 36 -0.46 -12.12 -15.30
C GLU A 36 -0.56 -10.86 -14.41
N TRP A 37 0.56 -10.45 -13.82
CA TRP A 37 0.64 -9.21 -13.03
C TRP A 37 0.34 -7.98 -13.87
N GLU A 38 1.03 -7.81 -15.01
CA GLU A 38 0.85 -6.67 -15.91
C GLU A 38 -0.57 -6.61 -16.49
N ALA A 39 -1.18 -7.76 -16.80
CA ALA A 39 -2.54 -7.82 -17.32
C ALA A 39 -3.61 -7.39 -16.29
N LEU A 40 -3.35 -7.54 -14.99
CA LEU A 40 -4.32 -7.29 -13.93
C LEU A 40 -4.10 -5.99 -13.17
N LYS A 41 -2.86 -5.50 -13.12
CA LYS A 41 -2.50 -4.28 -12.37
C LYS A 41 -3.29 -3.06 -12.84
N ALA A 42 -3.23 -2.73 -14.13
CA ALA A 42 -3.86 -1.51 -14.65
C ALA A 42 -5.40 -1.49 -14.49
N PRO A 43 -6.14 -2.60 -14.72
CA PRO A 43 -7.57 -2.66 -14.40
C PRO A 43 -7.89 -2.42 -12.92
N ILE A 44 -7.12 -3.00 -12.00
CA ILE A 44 -7.32 -2.83 -10.55
C ILE A 44 -7.02 -1.39 -10.14
N GLU A 45 -5.89 -0.82 -10.58
CA GLU A 45 -5.54 0.57 -10.30
C GLU A 45 -6.61 1.55 -10.80
N ARG A 46 -7.11 1.33 -12.02
CA ARG A 46 -8.22 2.14 -12.56
C ARG A 46 -9.47 2.01 -11.68
N ARG A 47 -9.85 0.78 -11.30
CA ARG A 47 -11.02 0.55 -10.45
C ARG A 47 -10.89 1.23 -9.08
N LEU A 48 -9.69 1.26 -8.50
CA LEU A 48 -9.39 1.99 -7.26
C LEU A 48 -9.50 3.51 -7.43
N MET A 49 -9.08 4.05 -8.59
CA MET A 49 -9.22 5.48 -8.87
C MET A 49 -10.67 5.91 -9.12
N GLU A 50 -11.49 5.01 -9.66
CA GLU A 50 -12.90 5.25 -9.97
C GLU A 50 -13.84 4.96 -8.78
N ALA A 51 -13.34 4.32 -7.71
CA ALA A 51 -14.11 4.02 -6.52
C ALA A 51 -14.37 5.29 -5.69
N ASP A 52 -15.62 5.53 -5.34
CA ASP A 52 -15.99 6.56 -4.35
C ASP A 52 -15.62 6.12 -2.92
N VAL A 53 -15.63 7.06 -1.98
CA VAL A 53 -15.29 6.80 -0.56
C VAL A 53 -16.18 5.72 0.08
N ASP A 54 -17.44 5.61 -0.35
CA ASP A 54 -18.42 4.63 0.17
C ASP A 54 -18.54 3.36 -0.71
N ASP A 55 -17.61 3.15 -1.65
CA ASP A 55 -17.62 1.97 -2.53
C ASP A 55 -17.13 0.71 -1.80
N PRO A 56 -17.90 -0.40 -1.79
CA PRO A 56 -17.49 -1.65 -1.14
C PRO A 56 -16.13 -2.19 -1.60
N PHE A 57 -15.74 -1.92 -2.85
CA PHE A 57 -14.44 -2.32 -3.37
C PHE A 57 -13.28 -1.62 -2.66
N GLN A 58 -13.47 -0.37 -2.23
CA GLN A 58 -12.49 0.39 -1.47
C GLN A 58 -12.29 -0.21 -0.07
N ASP A 59 -13.38 -0.63 0.57
CA ASP A 59 -13.34 -1.32 1.88
C ASP A 59 -12.64 -2.67 1.76
N GLU A 60 -12.98 -3.47 0.74
CA GLU A 60 -12.33 -4.76 0.47
C GLU A 60 -10.83 -4.61 0.21
N TYR A 61 -10.43 -3.64 -0.60
CA TYR A 61 -9.02 -3.37 -0.87
C TYR A 61 -8.28 -2.83 0.37
N SER A 62 -8.93 -2.00 1.18
CA SER A 62 -8.37 -1.49 2.42
C SER A 62 -8.10 -2.61 3.41
N ALA A 63 -9.05 -3.53 3.58
CA ALA A 63 -8.89 -4.73 4.41
C ALA A 63 -7.75 -5.64 3.88
N ALA A 64 -7.71 -5.87 2.57
CA ALA A 64 -6.63 -6.64 1.94
C ALA A 64 -5.25 -5.99 2.14
N SER A 65 -5.17 -4.67 2.04
CA SER A 65 -3.94 -3.89 2.25
C SER A 65 -3.48 -3.91 3.70
N GLU A 66 -4.41 -3.83 4.66
CA GLU A 66 -4.10 -3.95 6.09
C GLU A 66 -3.57 -5.35 6.44
N ALA A 67 -4.23 -6.40 5.94
CA ALA A 67 -3.77 -7.78 6.12
C ALA A 67 -2.39 -8.01 5.48
N ALA A 68 -2.17 -7.47 4.29
CA ALA A 68 -0.88 -7.53 3.62
C ALA A 68 0.20 -6.73 4.38
N LEU A 69 -0.13 -5.57 4.96
CA LEU A 69 0.80 -4.80 5.79
C LEU A 69 1.27 -5.61 7.01
N ALA A 70 0.34 -6.27 7.70
CA ALA A 70 0.64 -7.17 8.83
C ALA A 70 1.52 -8.37 8.41
N HIS A 71 1.40 -8.83 7.16
CA HIS A 71 2.23 -9.91 6.63
C HIS A 71 3.73 -9.55 6.62
N PHE A 72 4.06 -8.28 6.39
CA PHE A 72 5.45 -7.77 6.37
C PHE A 72 5.93 -7.24 7.73
N GLU A 73 5.19 -7.53 8.81
CA GLU A 73 5.58 -7.10 10.14
C GLU A 73 6.88 -7.79 10.58
N ARG A 74 7.80 -7.01 11.15
CA ARG A 74 9.06 -7.49 11.71
C ARG A 74 9.37 -6.82 13.05
N PRO A 75 10.22 -7.44 13.89
CA PRO A 75 10.73 -6.80 15.10
C PRO A 75 11.58 -5.58 14.76
N LEU A 76 11.41 -4.50 15.53
CA LEU A 76 12.18 -3.26 15.38
C LEU A 76 12.56 -2.72 16.78
N PRO A 77 13.31 -3.47 17.58
CA PRO A 77 13.69 -3.00 18.91
C PRO A 77 14.57 -1.73 18.81
N PRO A 78 14.41 -0.76 19.73
CA PRO A 78 13.43 -0.73 20.83
C PRO A 78 12.06 -0.13 20.45
N ILE A 79 11.91 0.40 19.23
CA ILE A 79 10.80 1.28 18.84
C ILE A 79 9.44 0.56 18.78
N ASP A 80 9.44 -0.77 18.72
CA ASP A 80 8.25 -1.62 18.72
C ASP A 80 7.63 -1.82 20.12
N ALA A 81 8.42 -1.62 21.17
CA ALA A 81 8.05 -1.89 22.56
C ALA A 81 8.12 -0.65 23.47
N ASP A 82 9.02 0.30 23.19
CA ASP A 82 9.25 1.49 24.03
C ASP A 82 8.55 2.72 23.45
N ALA A 83 7.55 3.23 24.18
CA ALA A 83 6.79 4.41 23.79
C ALA A 83 7.66 5.66 23.72
N GLY A 84 8.65 5.80 24.62
CA GLY A 84 9.60 6.89 24.60
C GLY A 84 10.46 6.87 23.34
N ALA A 85 10.96 5.69 22.95
CA ALA A 85 11.71 5.53 21.70
C ALA A 85 10.86 5.86 20.47
N TRP A 86 9.59 5.43 20.45
CA TRP A 86 8.65 5.77 19.39
C TRP A 86 8.40 7.27 19.25
N PHE A 87 8.13 7.98 20.36
CA PHE A 87 7.92 9.43 20.31
C PHE A 87 9.21 10.20 19.99
N ALA A 88 10.37 9.74 20.47
CA ALA A 88 11.67 10.32 20.13
C ALA A 88 11.93 10.22 18.61
N PHE A 89 11.66 9.06 18.01
CA PHE A 89 11.71 8.86 16.57
C PHE A 89 10.73 9.77 15.83
N LEU A 90 9.45 9.84 16.22
CA LEU A 90 8.46 10.69 15.55
C LEU A 90 8.87 12.16 15.56
N LYS A 91 9.42 12.65 16.68
CA LYS A 91 9.93 14.03 16.79
C LYS A 91 11.12 14.26 15.86
N ALA A 92 12.09 13.36 15.87
CA ALA A 92 13.27 13.46 15.00
C ALA A 92 12.89 13.38 13.51
N TYR A 93 12.02 12.44 13.15
CA TYR A 93 11.48 12.26 11.79
C TYR A 93 10.72 13.49 11.31
N GLY A 94 9.80 14.02 12.13
CA GLY A 94 8.98 15.19 11.79
C GLY A 94 9.76 16.52 11.78
N ALA A 95 10.87 16.61 12.53
CA ALA A 95 11.75 17.77 12.51
C ALA A 95 12.78 17.74 11.36
N SER A 96 12.96 16.59 10.70
CA SER A 96 13.91 16.45 9.59
C SER A 96 13.44 17.20 8.34
N SER A 97 14.37 17.88 7.65
CA SER A 97 14.12 18.43 6.32
C SER A 97 14.05 17.36 5.22
N ASP A 98 14.56 16.16 5.50
CA ASP A 98 14.50 14.98 4.63
C ASP A 98 14.10 13.75 5.46
N PRO A 99 12.80 13.54 5.74
CA PRO A 99 12.32 12.40 6.50
C PRO A 99 12.67 11.03 5.88
N PRO A 100 12.59 10.82 4.54
CA PRO A 100 13.05 9.58 3.92
C PRO A 100 14.52 9.24 4.21
N GLN A 101 15.41 10.24 4.35
CA GLN A 101 16.80 9.99 4.73
C GLN A 101 16.94 9.44 6.16
N VAL A 102 16.07 9.86 7.09
CA VAL A 102 16.07 9.33 8.47
C VAL A 102 15.72 7.84 8.47
N LEU A 103 14.73 7.41 7.68
CA LEU A 103 14.41 5.98 7.55
C LEU A 103 15.59 5.19 7.00
N ARG A 104 16.24 5.69 5.93
CA ARG A 104 17.43 5.04 5.35
C ARG A 104 18.58 4.91 6.34
N GLN A 105 18.83 5.95 7.15
CA GLN A 105 19.88 5.92 8.17
C GLN A 105 19.62 4.87 9.25
N LEU A 106 18.36 4.62 9.57
CA LEU A 106 17.92 3.64 10.56
C LEU A 106 17.68 2.24 9.97
N GLY A 107 17.93 2.03 8.67
CA GLY A 107 17.63 0.76 7.99
C GLY A 107 16.13 0.43 7.92
N LEU A 108 15.28 1.45 8.06
CA LEU A 108 13.83 1.34 8.01
C LEU A 108 13.30 1.58 6.60
N LEU A 109 12.17 0.94 6.32
CA LEU A 109 11.39 1.09 5.10
C LEU A 109 10.07 1.81 5.41
N GLU A 110 9.38 2.28 4.36
CA GLU A 110 8.07 2.92 4.51
C GLU A 110 7.03 1.95 5.10
N ILE A 111 7.13 0.66 4.74
CA ILE A 111 6.26 -0.38 5.30
C ILE A 111 6.46 -0.58 6.81
N ASP A 112 7.66 -0.37 7.33
CA ASP A 112 7.94 -0.41 8.76
C ASP A 112 7.23 0.71 9.50
N LEU A 113 7.29 1.93 8.93
CA LEU A 113 6.62 3.09 9.51
C LEU A 113 5.10 2.89 9.57
N MET A 114 4.50 2.32 8.52
CA MET A 114 3.08 1.97 8.51
C MET A 114 2.73 0.93 9.58
N ASN A 115 3.53 -0.13 9.71
CA ASN A 115 3.33 -1.15 10.75
C ASN A 115 3.50 -0.58 12.16
N LEU A 116 4.50 0.27 12.39
CA LEU A 116 4.70 0.95 13.67
C LEU A 116 3.53 1.88 14.00
N ASN A 117 3.05 2.67 13.04
CA ASN A 117 1.87 3.52 13.23
C ASN A 117 0.64 2.70 13.63
N ARG A 118 0.36 1.59 12.94
CA ARG A 118 -0.75 0.68 13.29
C ARG A 118 -0.59 0.13 14.71
N ARG A 119 0.56 -0.46 15.02
CA ARG A 119 0.87 -1.04 16.33
C ARG A 119 0.74 -0.01 17.47
N TRP A 120 1.22 1.21 17.26
CA TRP A 120 1.13 2.27 18.26
C TRP A 120 -0.26 2.90 18.35
N ALA A 121 -1.03 2.96 17.27
CA ALA A 121 -2.44 3.38 17.33
C ALA A 121 -3.25 2.46 18.26
N GLU A 122 -2.94 1.16 18.27
CA GLU A 122 -3.56 0.17 19.17
C GLU A 122 -3.02 0.27 20.61
N LYS A 123 -1.70 0.45 20.79
CA LYS A 123 -1.06 0.49 22.13
C LYS A 123 -1.25 1.80 22.88
N LEU A 124 -1.28 2.95 22.21
CA LEU A 124 -1.31 4.26 22.88
C LEU A 124 -2.52 4.47 23.82
N PRO A 125 -3.75 4.04 23.46
CA PRO A 125 -4.90 4.11 24.35
C PRO A 125 -4.74 3.27 25.62
N THR A 126 -3.95 2.20 25.58
CA THR A 126 -3.75 1.27 26.72
C THR A 126 -2.64 1.70 27.66
N LEU A 127 -1.84 2.71 27.31
CA LEU A 127 -0.79 3.22 28.20
C LEU A 127 -1.39 3.99 29.37
N GLU A 128 -0.79 3.80 30.56
CA GLU A 128 -1.12 4.59 31.73
C GLU A 128 -0.84 6.08 31.49
N PRO A 129 -1.64 7.02 32.04
CA PRO A 129 -1.46 8.45 31.80
C PRO A 129 -0.04 8.96 32.12
N ALA A 130 0.58 8.44 33.19
CA ALA A 130 1.94 8.80 33.58
C ALA A 130 3.00 8.29 32.58
N GLU A 131 2.81 7.09 32.03
CA GLU A 131 3.68 6.53 31.00
C GLU A 131 3.57 7.31 29.70
N ARG A 132 2.34 7.59 29.25
CA ARG A 132 2.08 8.44 28.08
C ARG A 132 2.72 9.82 28.21
N SER A 133 2.57 10.45 29.38
CA SER A 133 3.18 11.76 29.64
C SER A 133 4.70 11.72 29.57
N ARG A 134 5.34 10.68 30.13
CA ARG A 134 6.79 10.49 30.02
C ARG A 134 7.23 10.26 28.58
N ALA A 135 6.52 9.43 27.83
CA ALA A 135 6.83 9.11 26.45
C ALA A 135 6.73 10.36 25.54
N VAL A 136 5.66 11.15 25.69
CA VAL A 136 5.51 12.44 24.99
C VAL A 136 6.59 13.44 25.38
N GLY A 137 7.13 13.35 26.61
CA GLY A 137 8.24 14.17 27.10
C GLY A 137 9.63 13.75 26.60
N ALA A 138 9.78 12.62 25.91
CA ALA A 138 11.08 12.12 25.45
C ALA A 138 11.78 13.13 24.50
N ASP A 139 13.10 13.25 24.61
CA ASP A 139 13.88 14.13 23.74
C ASP A 139 13.85 13.65 22.28
N ALA A 140 14.08 14.55 21.33
CA ALA A 140 14.12 14.23 19.90
C ALA A 140 15.43 13.52 19.47
N ALA A 141 16.09 12.81 20.38
CA ALA A 141 17.28 12.03 20.07
C ALA A 141 16.86 10.77 19.30
N LEU A 142 17.47 10.52 18.14
CA LEU A 142 17.19 9.32 17.36
C LEU A 142 17.54 8.07 18.17
N PRO A 143 16.59 7.13 18.37
CA PRO A 143 16.90 5.87 19.04
C PRO A 143 17.81 5.01 18.16
N ASP A 144 18.61 4.15 18.79
CA ASP A 144 19.39 3.11 18.11
C ASP A 144 18.44 1.96 17.75
N ILE A 145 17.97 1.93 16.50
CA ILE A 145 17.00 0.95 16.02
C ILE A 145 17.74 -0.18 15.31
N HIS A 146 17.44 -1.42 15.69
CA HIS A 146 17.98 -2.61 15.04
C HIS A 146 16.93 -3.23 14.13
N ALA A 147 17.02 -2.95 12.84
CA ALA A 147 16.19 -3.58 11.82
C ALA A 147 16.92 -4.78 11.20
N GLU A 148 16.33 -5.98 11.34
CA GLU A 148 16.75 -7.14 10.53
C GLU A 148 16.42 -6.89 9.05
N PRO A 149 16.93 -7.66 8.07
CA PRO A 149 16.48 -7.54 6.68
C PRO A 149 14.99 -7.90 6.53
N ILE A 150 14.26 -7.20 5.66
CA ILE A 150 12.90 -7.64 5.29
C ILE A 150 13.02 -8.83 4.33
N VAL A 151 12.21 -9.86 4.59
CA VAL A 151 12.13 -11.06 3.76
C VAL A 151 10.69 -11.21 3.33
N TYR A 152 10.46 -11.59 2.07
CA TYR A 152 9.12 -11.94 1.63
C TYR A 152 8.68 -13.19 2.41
N PRO A 153 7.65 -13.11 3.27
CA PRO A 153 7.24 -14.27 4.04
C PRO A 153 6.77 -15.36 3.09
N GLU A 154 7.03 -16.63 3.42
CA GLU A 154 6.53 -17.73 2.57
C GLU A 154 5.02 -17.59 2.36
N ALA A 155 4.58 -17.83 1.12
CA ALA A 155 3.19 -17.69 0.76
C ALA A 155 2.33 -18.51 1.72
N SER A 156 1.54 -17.80 2.53
CA SER A 156 0.47 -18.44 3.29
C SER A 156 -0.59 -18.87 2.27
N ASP A 157 -1.15 -20.08 2.44
CA ASP A 157 -2.27 -20.54 1.60
C ASP A 157 -3.34 -19.44 1.56
N PRO A 158 -3.92 -19.11 0.40
CA PRO A 158 -4.87 -18.02 0.28
C PRO A 158 -6.08 -18.27 1.19
N ILE A 159 -6.14 -17.55 2.32
CA ILE A 159 -7.28 -17.58 3.25
C ILE A 159 -8.30 -16.56 2.74
N GLY A 160 -9.04 -16.91 1.69
CA GLY A 160 -10.10 -16.05 1.19
C GLY A 160 -10.90 -16.70 0.07
N PRO A 161 -12.18 -16.33 -0.12
CA PRO A 161 -12.88 -16.68 -1.35
C PRO A 161 -12.05 -16.15 -2.51
N LEU A 162 -11.95 -16.95 -3.58
CA LEU A 162 -11.46 -16.45 -4.88
C LEU A 162 -12.43 -15.36 -5.33
N ALA A 163 -12.24 -14.12 -4.87
CA ALA A 163 -12.85 -12.95 -5.45
C ALA A 163 -12.36 -12.97 -6.90
N ARG A 164 -13.24 -13.43 -7.80
CA ARG A 164 -12.95 -13.47 -9.22
C ARG A 164 -12.87 -12.01 -9.63
N LEU A 165 -11.67 -11.44 -9.60
CA LEU A 165 -11.38 -10.26 -10.38
C LEU A 165 -11.51 -10.72 -11.84
N GLN A 166 -12.73 -10.60 -12.38
CA GLN A 166 -12.91 -10.75 -13.80
C GLN A 166 -12.19 -9.54 -14.40
N PRO A 167 -11.30 -9.74 -15.39
CA PRO A 167 -10.83 -8.61 -16.17
C PRO A 167 -12.08 -7.90 -16.66
N VAL A 168 -12.21 -6.61 -16.32
CA VAL A 168 -13.27 -5.79 -16.88
C VAL A 168 -12.96 -5.78 -18.37
N THR A 169 -13.63 -6.64 -19.13
CA THR A 169 -13.72 -6.49 -20.57
C THR A 169 -14.46 -5.19 -20.75
N SER A 170 -13.69 -4.10 -20.87
CA SER A 170 -14.16 -2.88 -21.51
C SER A 170 -14.50 -3.30 -22.93
N GLU A 171 -15.71 -3.81 -23.12
CA GLU A 171 -16.31 -3.88 -24.43
C GLU A 171 -16.23 -2.44 -24.96
N PRO A 172 -15.55 -2.21 -26.10
CA PRO A 172 -15.43 -0.87 -26.64
C PRO A 172 -16.85 -0.34 -26.80
N ALA A 173 -17.16 0.76 -26.10
CA ALA A 173 -18.46 1.41 -26.19
C ALA A 173 -18.78 1.55 -27.69
N PRO A 174 -19.97 1.12 -28.15
CA PRO A 174 -20.32 1.21 -29.56
C PRO A 174 -20.13 2.66 -29.97
N ALA A 175 -19.26 2.89 -30.96
CA ALA A 175 -18.98 4.22 -31.46
C ALA A 175 -20.31 4.87 -31.86
N GLU A 176 -20.72 5.89 -31.12
CA GLU A 176 -21.89 6.68 -31.51
C GLU A 176 -21.63 7.19 -32.94
N PRO A 177 -22.58 7.00 -33.87
CA PRO A 177 -22.42 7.47 -35.23
C PRO A 177 -22.26 8.99 -35.19
N VAL A 178 -21.06 9.45 -35.56
CA VAL A 178 -20.76 10.88 -35.69
C VAL A 178 -21.80 11.47 -36.65
N PRO A 179 -22.58 12.49 -36.25
CA PRO A 179 -23.52 13.13 -37.16
C PRO A 179 -22.72 13.73 -38.31
N VAL A 180 -22.96 13.22 -39.52
CA VAL A 180 -22.43 13.79 -40.76
C VAL A 180 -23.07 15.17 -40.89
N PHE A 181 -22.30 16.22 -40.57
CA PHE A 181 -22.71 17.59 -40.85
C PHE A 181 -22.96 17.71 -42.36
N ALA A 182 -24.23 17.86 -42.72
CA ALA A 182 -24.64 18.18 -44.07
C ALA A 182 -23.98 19.50 -44.48
N ALA A 183 -23.24 19.46 -45.58
CA ALA A 183 -22.62 20.63 -46.19
C ALA A 183 -23.69 21.71 -46.44
N LEU A 184 -23.44 22.90 -45.91
CA LEU A 184 -24.21 24.10 -46.26
C LEU A 184 -23.98 24.39 -47.75
N PRO A 185 -25.04 24.67 -48.54
CA PRO A 185 -24.86 25.15 -49.90
C PRO A 185 -24.23 26.54 -49.85
N THR A 186 -23.05 26.67 -50.46
CA THR A 186 -22.48 27.96 -50.86
C THR A 186 -23.38 28.54 -51.94
N GLY A 187 -24.30 29.42 -51.53
CA GLY A 187 -24.94 30.35 -52.45
C GLY A 187 -23.93 31.42 -52.86
N GLU A 188 -23.23 31.16 -53.95
CA GLU A 188 -22.85 32.20 -54.90
C GLU A 188 -24.13 32.61 -55.64
N ASP A 189 -24.51 33.89 -55.60
CA ASP A 189 -24.70 34.69 -56.83
C ASP A 189 -25.27 36.08 -56.51
N GLU A 190 -24.58 37.07 -57.11
CA GLU A 190 -24.92 38.46 -57.49
C GLU A 190 -25.43 39.50 -56.48
#